data_AF-A0A915PMY8-F1
#
_entry.id   AF-A0A915PMY8-F1
#
_cell.length_a   1.000
_cell.length_b   1.000
_cell.length_c   1.000
_cell.angle_alpha   90.00
_cell.angle_beta   90.00
_cell.angle_gamma   90.00
#
_symmetry.space_group_name_H-M   'P 1'
#
loop_
_entity.id
_entity.type
_entity.pdbx_description
1 polymer ?
#
loop_
_entity_poly.entity_id
_entity_poly.type
_entity_poly.pdbx_seq_one_letter_code
_entity_poly.pdbx_strand_id
1 'polypeptide(L)'
;MDRISLINDDENELESVPLPIQTFLWRQTNPFLGAKIGKLHEASCVTFERVVVQNILHGLSPSLSDAINSVSRWRFVRATFPHIVQCCASLLSEAADRDDTPISGSLAKMLYILHWLLLDSANECFDVESRQHYISKQNLRGYNTGTVTAFIVS
;
A
#
# COMPACT_ATOMS: atom_id res chain seq x y z
N MET A 1 -3.39 -26.67 -15.19
CA MET A 1 -2.63 -25.72 -14.35
C MET A 1 -1.52 -25.21 -15.24
N ASP A 2 -1.78 -24.08 -15.87
CA ASP A 2 -1.01 -23.64 -17.03
C ASP A 2 0.22 -22.86 -16.56
N ARG A 3 1.41 -23.45 -16.75
CA ARG A 3 2.71 -22.86 -16.39
C ARG A 3 2.95 -21.47 -16.99
N ILE A 4 2.17 -21.07 -17.99
CA ILE A 4 2.31 -19.80 -18.71
C ILE A 4 1.81 -18.61 -17.87
N SER A 5 0.85 -18.79 -16.95
CA SER A 5 0.38 -17.68 -16.10
C SER A 5 1.38 -17.27 -15.01
N LEU A 6 2.22 -18.21 -14.54
CA LEU A 6 3.20 -17.93 -13.49
C LEU A 6 4.38 -17.08 -13.97
N ILE A 7 4.68 -17.08 -15.28
CA ILE A 7 5.84 -16.39 -15.84
C ILE A 7 5.52 -14.90 -16.08
N ASN A 8 4.28 -14.58 -16.42
CA ASN A 8 3.86 -13.21 -16.72
C ASN A 8 3.67 -12.33 -15.46
N ASP A 9 3.33 -12.93 -14.31
CA ASP A 9 3.20 -12.18 -13.06
C ASP A 9 4.57 -11.71 -12.53
N ASP A 10 5.62 -12.51 -12.76
CA ASP A 10 7.00 -12.28 -12.29
C ASP A 10 7.70 -11.12 -13.04
N GLU A 11 7.43 -10.97 -14.34
CA GLU A 11 8.00 -9.89 -15.15
C GLU A 11 7.47 -8.51 -14.74
N ASN A 12 6.22 -8.49 -14.27
CA ASN A 12 5.58 -7.30 -13.74
C ASN A 12 6.13 -6.99 -12.32
N GLU A 13 6.60 -7.99 -11.56
CA GLU A 13 7.09 -7.82 -10.17
C GLU A 13 8.37 -6.99 -10.05
N LEU A 14 9.13 -6.92 -11.14
CA LEU A 14 10.37 -6.15 -11.23
C LEU A 14 10.14 -4.70 -11.68
N GLU A 15 8.92 -4.35 -12.10
CA GLU A 15 8.62 -2.98 -12.53
C GLU A 15 8.55 -2.03 -11.32
N SER A 16 9.31 -0.93 -11.41
CA SER A 16 9.28 0.09 -10.37
C SER A 16 7.89 0.75 -10.29
N VAL A 17 7.39 1.00 -9.08
CA VAL A 17 6.15 1.75 -8.89
C VAL A 17 6.24 3.15 -9.54
N PRO A 18 5.12 3.73 -10.02
CA PRO A 18 5.10 5.06 -10.63
C PRO A 18 5.83 6.16 -9.83
N LEU A 19 6.43 7.12 -10.53
CA LEU A 19 7.19 8.23 -9.93
C LEU A 19 6.44 9.00 -8.81
N PRO A 20 5.12 9.26 -8.89
CA PRO A 20 4.39 9.88 -7.79
C PRO A 20 4.44 9.07 -6.49
N ILE A 21 4.38 7.73 -6.58
CA ILE A 21 4.51 6.84 -5.41
C ILE A 21 5.93 6.91 -4.85
N GLN A 22 6.95 6.80 -5.71
CA GLN A 22 8.35 6.89 -5.27
C GLN A 22 8.61 8.22 -4.55
N THR A 23 8.13 9.32 -5.12
CA THR A 23 8.25 10.67 -4.54
C THR A 23 7.53 10.76 -3.20
N PHE A 24 6.33 10.20 -3.10
CA PHE A 24 5.57 10.14 -1.85
C PHE A 24 6.34 9.39 -0.76
N LEU A 25 6.79 8.15 -1.05
CA LEU A 25 7.51 7.31 -0.10
C LEU A 25 8.81 7.96 0.37
N TRP A 26 9.57 8.56 -0.56
CA TRP A 26 10.75 9.35 -0.23
C TRP A 26 10.42 10.50 0.73
N ARG A 27 9.39 11.31 0.43
CA ARG A 27 9.00 12.45 1.27
C ARG A 27 8.56 12.03 2.67
N GLN A 28 7.90 10.87 2.82
CA GLN A 28 7.51 10.35 4.14
C GLN A 28 8.70 9.76 4.91
N THR A 29 9.71 9.22 4.21
CA THR A 29 10.90 8.64 4.84
C THR A 29 11.93 9.70 5.24
N ASN A 30 12.03 10.79 4.47
CA ASN A 30 13.06 11.82 4.64
C ASN A 30 13.16 12.40 6.07
N PRO A 31 12.06 12.66 6.82
CA PRO A 31 12.13 13.13 8.21
C PRO A 31 12.87 12.21 9.18
N PHE A 32 13.09 10.93 8.81
CA PHE A 32 13.76 9.92 9.63
C PHE A 32 15.26 9.77 9.31
N LEU A 33 15.76 10.41 8.25
CA LEU A 33 17.14 10.25 7.77
C LEU A 33 18.11 11.30 8.32
N GLY A 34 17.62 12.28 9.08
CA GLY A 34 18.45 13.33 9.66
C GLY A 34 19.26 12.86 10.87
N ALA A 35 20.38 13.55 11.15
CA ALA A 35 21.24 13.28 12.31
C ALA A 35 20.51 13.40 13.68
N LYS A 36 19.39 14.13 13.71
CA LYS A 36 18.42 14.14 14.82
C LYS A 36 17.02 14.10 14.25
N ILE A 37 16.20 13.20 14.78
CA ILE A 37 14.81 13.06 14.34
C ILE A 37 13.97 14.19 14.96
N GLY A 38 13.60 15.18 14.14
CA GLY A 38 12.69 16.27 14.54
C GLY A 38 11.23 15.81 14.58
N LYS A 39 10.31 16.68 15.00
CA LYS A 39 8.87 16.34 15.17
C LYS A 39 8.11 16.00 13.87
N LEU A 40 8.68 16.30 12.70
CA LEU A 40 8.02 16.06 11.40
C LEU A 40 7.74 14.57 11.12
N HIS A 41 8.49 13.67 11.74
CA HIS A 41 8.29 12.23 11.58
C HIS A 41 6.92 11.76 12.11
N GLU A 42 6.34 12.44 13.10
CA GLU A 42 5.04 12.07 13.69
C GLU A 42 3.92 12.13 12.63
N ALA A 43 3.90 13.19 11.82
CA ALA A 43 2.96 13.34 10.71
C ALA A 43 3.16 12.27 9.63
N SER A 44 4.41 11.85 9.42
CA SER A 44 4.75 10.80 8.47
C SER A 44 4.24 9.44 8.95
N CYS A 45 4.33 9.14 10.25
CA CYS A 45 3.77 7.92 10.84
C CYS A 45 2.26 7.82 10.62
N VAL A 46 1.52 8.93 10.86
CA VAL A 46 0.07 8.99 10.63
C VAL A 46 -0.26 8.82 9.14
N THR A 47 0.53 9.43 8.27
CA THR A 47 0.35 9.32 6.82
C THR A 47 0.58 7.89 6.32
N PHE A 48 1.62 7.21 6.82
CA PHE A 48 1.86 5.81 6.50
C PHE A 48 0.71 4.90 6.96
N GLU A 49 0.26 5.02 8.20
CA GLU A 49 -0.88 4.23 8.69
C GLU A 49 -2.12 4.43 7.81
N ARG A 50 -2.46 5.69 7.54
CA ARG A 50 -3.64 6.04 6.76
C ARG A 50 -3.61 5.53 5.32
N VAL A 51 -2.48 5.65 4.64
CA VAL A 51 -2.36 5.31 3.21
C VAL A 51 -2.01 3.83 3.01
N VAL A 52 -1.12 3.27 3.83
CA VAL A 52 -0.56 1.92 3.67
C VAL A 52 -1.37 0.86 4.38
N VAL A 53 -1.91 1.13 5.57
CA VAL A 53 -2.73 0.16 6.30
C VAL A 53 -4.19 0.37 5.92
N GLN A 54 -4.72 1.58 6.14
CA GLN A 54 -6.15 1.85 5.98
C GLN A 54 -6.61 2.05 4.53
N ASN A 55 -5.67 2.17 3.58
CA ASN A 55 -5.95 2.43 2.16
C ASN A 55 -6.80 3.70 1.90
N ILE A 56 -6.65 4.72 2.75
CA ILE A 56 -7.42 5.97 2.63
C ILE A 56 -6.61 6.98 1.80
N LEU A 57 -7.04 7.21 0.56
CA LEU A 57 -6.38 8.13 -0.38
C LEU A 57 -6.97 9.55 -0.40
N HIS A 58 -8.03 9.79 0.38
CA HIS A 58 -8.70 11.09 0.42
C HIS A 58 -7.74 12.22 0.83
N GLY A 59 -7.77 13.36 0.14
CA GLY A 59 -6.89 14.50 0.46
C GLY A 59 -5.42 14.34 0.02
N LEU A 60 -5.06 13.26 -0.67
CA LEU A 60 -3.83 13.19 -1.46
C LEU A 60 -3.99 13.97 -2.78
N SER A 61 -2.88 14.31 -3.44
CA SER A 61 -2.94 14.93 -4.77
C SER A 61 -3.56 13.96 -5.78
N PRO A 62 -4.33 14.44 -6.77
CA PRO A 62 -4.91 13.58 -7.81
C PRO A 62 -3.86 12.69 -8.49
N SER A 63 -2.71 13.27 -8.84
CA SER A 63 -1.58 12.54 -9.44
C SER A 63 -1.05 11.37 -8.60
N LEU A 64 -1.09 11.47 -7.27
CA LEU A 64 -0.65 10.41 -6.37
C LEU A 64 -1.75 9.36 -6.22
N SER A 65 -2.99 9.78 -6.04
CA SER A 65 -4.14 8.88 -5.94
C SER A 65 -4.31 8.03 -7.20
N ASP A 66 -4.18 8.65 -8.37
CA ASP A 66 -4.27 7.96 -9.67
C ASP A 66 -3.14 6.95 -9.83
N ALA A 67 -1.91 7.33 -9.44
CA ALA A 67 -0.76 6.43 -9.47
C ALA A 67 -0.88 5.23 -8.50
N ILE A 68 -1.45 5.44 -7.30
CA ILE A 68 -1.73 4.35 -6.35
C ILE A 68 -2.79 3.41 -6.89
N ASN A 69 -3.83 3.95 -7.53
CA ASN A 69 -4.90 3.14 -8.13
C ASN A 69 -4.48 2.43 -9.43
N SER A 70 -3.42 2.88 -10.10
CA SER A 70 -2.91 2.25 -11.33
C SER A 70 -2.06 1.00 -11.07
N VAL A 71 -1.72 0.69 -9.82
CA VAL A 71 -0.99 -0.52 -9.43
C VAL A 71 -1.84 -1.39 -8.52
N SER A 72 -1.52 -2.68 -8.43
CA SER A 72 -2.20 -3.56 -7.47
C SER A 72 -1.96 -3.11 -6.04
N ARG A 73 -2.88 -3.45 -5.13
CA ARG A 73 -2.75 -3.02 -3.72
C ARG A 73 -1.49 -3.65 -3.12
N TRP A 74 -1.25 -4.92 -3.43
CA TRP A 74 -0.07 -5.64 -2.97
C TRP A 74 1.24 -5.03 -3.48
N ARG A 75 1.27 -4.57 -4.74
CA ARG A 75 2.43 -3.88 -5.34
C ARG A 75 2.81 -2.62 -4.57
N PHE A 76 1.83 -1.77 -4.25
CA PHE A 76 2.06 -0.56 -3.47
C PHE A 76 2.54 -0.87 -2.04
N VAL A 77 1.93 -1.86 -1.38
CA VAL A 77 2.30 -2.30 -0.02
C VAL A 77 3.74 -2.81 0.02
N ARG A 78 4.15 -3.66 -0.93
CA ARG A 78 5.54 -4.14 -1.05
C ARG A 78 6.54 -3.00 -1.28
N ALA A 79 6.20 -2.06 -2.15
CA ALA A 79 7.07 -0.90 -2.41
C ALA A 79 7.28 -0.05 -1.15
N THR A 80 6.33 -0.05 -0.21
CA THR A 80 6.43 0.71 1.04
C THR A 80 7.30 0.00 2.09
N PHE A 81 7.44 -1.32 2.03
CA PHE A 81 8.17 -2.12 3.02
C PHE A 81 9.58 -1.59 3.39
N PRO A 82 10.51 -1.36 2.43
CA PRO A 82 11.84 -0.87 2.79
C PRO A 82 11.83 0.49 3.49
N HIS A 83 10.85 1.35 3.17
CA HIS A 83 10.69 2.66 3.81
C HIS A 83 10.24 2.52 5.26
N ILE A 84 9.30 1.62 5.55
CA ILE A 84 8.82 1.37 6.91
C ILE A 84 9.93 0.78 7.78
N VAL A 85 10.71 -0.18 7.25
CA VAL A 85 11.86 -0.76 7.94
C VAL A 85 12.89 0.33 8.26
N GLN A 86 13.21 1.20 7.30
CA GLN A 86 14.13 2.32 7.51
C GLN A 86 13.64 3.27 8.62
N CYS A 87 12.35 3.63 8.61
CA CYS A 87 11.77 4.50 9.63
C CYS A 87 11.79 3.86 11.03
N CYS A 88 11.52 2.55 11.12
CA CYS A 88 11.64 1.79 12.37
C CYS A 88 13.09 1.79 12.87
N ALA A 89 14.06 1.51 11.99
CA ALA A 89 15.47 1.49 12.35
C ALA A 89 15.94 2.84 12.92
N SER A 90 15.58 3.95 12.26
CA SER A 90 15.89 5.29 12.75
C SER A 90 15.30 5.56 14.14
N LEU A 91 14.01 5.24 14.35
CA LEU A 91 13.35 5.45 15.64
C LEU A 91 13.87 4.54 16.76
N LEU A 92 14.22 3.29 16.43
CA LEU A 92 14.83 2.36 17.37
C LEU A 92 16.23 2.82 17.79
N SER A 93 17.03 3.35 16.86
CA SER A 93 18.34 3.91 17.17
C SER A 93 18.24 5.08 18.15
N GLU A 94 17.30 6.00 17.93
CA GLU A 94 17.06 7.13 18.85
C GLU A 94 16.52 6.67 20.22
N ALA A 95 15.75 5.58 20.25
CA ALA A 95 15.25 5.01 21.50
C ALA A 95 16.34 4.25 22.27
N ALA A 96 17.28 3.61 21.57
CA ALA A 96 18.39 2.87 22.18
C ALA A 96 19.35 3.79 22.95
N ASP A 97 19.48 5.05 22.53
CA ASP A 97 20.30 6.06 23.22
C ASP A 97 19.63 6.62 24.49
N ARG A 98 18.40 6.20 24.82
CA ARG A 98 17.62 6.71 25.95
C ARG A 98 17.33 5.61 26.97
N ASP A 99 18.15 5.52 28.00
CA ASP A 99 17.90 4.61 29.12
C ASP A 99 16.58 4.99 29.83
N ASP A 100 15.67 4.00 29.95
CA ASP A 100 14.41 4.05 30.73
C ASP A 100 13.27 4.94 30.20
N THR A 101 13.28 5.29 28.91
CA THR A 101 12.15 6.03 28.31
C THR A 101 11.14 5.07 27.69
N PRO A 102 9.83 5.23 27.96
CA PRO A 102 8.81 4.41 27.30
C PRO A 102 8.85 4.61 25.78
N ILE A 103 8.44 3.56 25.06
CA ILE A 103 8.38 3.57 23.60
C ILE A 103 7.56 4.76 23.10
N SER A 104 8.13 5.56 22.20
CA SER A 104 7.44 6.74 21.68
C SER A 104 6.19 6.33 20.90
N GLY A 105 5.16 7.18 20.88
CA GLY A 105 3.94 6.92 20.11
C GLY A 105 4.19 6.77 18.60
N SER A 106 5.25 7.41 18.08
CA SER A 106 5.72 7.22 16.72
C SER A 106 6.32 5.85 16.50
N LEU A 107 7.21 5.40 17.40
CA LEU A 107 7.84 4.09 17.28
C LEU A 107 6.81 2.96 17.42
N ALA A 108 5.90 3.06 18.40
CA ALA A 108 4.80 2.11 18.53
C ALA A 108 3.95 2.02 17.25
N LYS A 109 3.62 3.16 16.63
CA LYS A 109 2.84 3.19 15.39
C LYS A 109 3.61 2.58 14.21
N MET A 110 4.88 2.91 14.05
CA MET A 110 5.70 2.36 12.97
C MET A 110 5.90 0.85 13.12
N LEU A 111 6.11 0.35 14.34
CA LEU A 111 6.19 -1.08 14.62
C LEU A 111 4.86 -1.80 14.38
N TYR A 112 3.72 -1.17 14.69
CA TYR A 112 2.40 -1.69 14.35
C TYR A 112 2.24 -1.83 12.83
N ILE A 113 2.60 -0.80 12.05
CA ILE A 113 2.55 -0.85 10.59
C ILE A 113 3.48 -1.95 10.05
N LEU A 114 4.68 -2.10 10.62
CA LEU A 114 5.62 -3.16 10.23
C LEU A 114 5.07 -4.55 10.54
N HIS A 115 4.44 -4.74 11.70
CA HIS A 115 3.79 -5.99 12.07
C HIS A 115 2.69 -6.37 11.07
N TRP A 116 1.79 -5.42 10.76
CA TRP A 116 0.73 -5.62 9.77
C TRP A 116 1.30 -5.96 8.39
N LEU A 117 2.38 -5.28 7.97
CA LEU A 117 3.09 -5.58 6.72
C LEU A 117 3.58 -7.03 6.67
N LEU A 118 4.15 -7.53 7.76
CA LEU A 118 4.76 -8.85 7.81
C LEU A 118 3.74 -10.00 7.90
N LEU A 119 2.61 -9.79 8.58
CA LEU A 119 1.70 -10.89 8.91
C LEU A 119 0.40 -10.87 8.10
N ASP A 120 -0.25 -9.71 7.97
CA ASP A 120 -1.64 -9.63 7.51
C ASP A 120 -1.77 -9.07 6.10
N SER A 121 -0.84 -8.19 5.71
CA SER A 121 -1.00 -7.35 4.51
C SER A 121 -1.16 -8.14 3.20
N ALA A 122 -0.44 -9.25 3.02
CA ALA A 122 -0.54 -10.07 1.82
C ALA A 122 -1.95 -10.67 1.66
N ASN A 123 -2.50 -11.19 2.75
CA ASN A 123 -3.83 -11.82 2.75
C ASN A 123 -4.93 -10.77 2.57
N GLU A 124 -4.83 -9.63 3.25
CA GLU A 124 -5.80 -8.53 3.08
C GLU A 124 -5.79 -7.94 1.66
N CYS A 125 -4.62 -7.78 1.04
CA CYS A 125 -4.51 -7.31 -0.33
C CYS A 125 -5.15 -8.29 -1.32
N PHE A 126 -4.90 -9.59 -1.14
CA PHE A 126 -5.47 -10.64 -1.99
C PHE A 126 -7.00 -10.70 -1.91
N ASP A 127 -7.56 -10.57 -0.70
CA ASP A 127 -9.01 -10.58 -0.48
C ASP A 127 -9.72 -9.38 -1.15
N VAL A 128 -9.10 -8.19 -1.09
CA VAL A 128 -9.59 -6.99 -1.79
C VAL A 128 -9.60 -7.16 -3.31
N GLU A 129 -8.49 -7.64 -3.88
CA GLU A 129 -8.37 -7.87 -5.33
C GLU A 129 -9.35 -8.97 -5.81
N SER A 130 -9.50 -10.03 -5.03
CA SER A 130 -10.47 -11.11 -5.28
C SER A 130 -11.90 -10.56 -5.33
N ARG A 131 -12.32 -9.78 -4.32
CA ARG A 131 -13.65 -9.15 -4.28
C ARG A 131 -13.90 -8.24 -5.49
N GLN A 132 -12.93 -7.42 -5.88
CA GLN A 132 -13.05 -6.57 -7.07
C GLN A 132 -13.24 -7.38 -8.34
N HIS A 133 -12.50 -8.48 -8.51
CA HIS A 133 -12.65 -9.37 -9.66
C HIS A 133 -14.05 -10.02 -9.72
N TYR A 134 -14.61 -10.43 -8.59
CA TYR A 134 -15.98 -10.94 -8.52
C TYR A 134 -17.02 -9.90 -8.93
N ILE A 135 -16.91 -8.66 -8.43
CA ILE A 135 -17.84 -7.57 -8.78
C ILE A 135 -17.77 -7.26 -10.28
N SER A 136 -16.57 -7.16 -10.84
CA SER A 136 -16.36 -6.92 -12.28
C SER A 136 -16.99 -8.02 -13.14
N LYS A 137 -16.86 -9.30 -12.73
CA LYS A 137 -17.51 -10.43 -13.41
C LYS A 137 -19.04 -10.40 -13.33
N GLN A 138 -19.60 -9.96 -12.20
CA GLN A 138 -21.05 -9.81 -12.08
C GLN A 138 -21.59 -8.68 -12.96
N ASN A 139 -20.90 -7.55 -13.03
CA ASN A 139 -21.26 -6.46 -13.94
C ASN A 139 -21.25 -6.93 -15.41
N LEU A 140 -20.21 -7.65 -15.84
CA LEU A 140 -20.12 -8.24 -17.18
C LEU A 140 -21.26 -9.25 -17.47
N ARG A 141 -21.70 -10.03 -16.47
CA ARG A 141 -22.88 -10.91 -16.62
C ARG A 141 -24.19 -10.11 -16.73
N GLY A 142 -24.31 -8.99 -16.02
CA GLY A 142 -25.48 -8.09 -16.11
C GLY A 142 -25.62 -7.40 -17.47
N TYR A 143 -24.50 -7.05 -18.13
CA TYR A 143 -24.52 -6.50 -19.49
C TYR A 143 -24.86 -7.56 -20.56
N ASN A 144 -24.53 -8.84 -20.34
CA ASN A 144 -24.85 -9.92 -21.27
C ASN A 144 -26.31 -10.41 -21.21
N THR A 145 -27.06 -10.10 -20.15
CA THR A 145 -28.50 -10.39 -20.08
C THR A 145 -29.38 -9.35 -20.77
N GLY A 146 -28.79 -8.26 -21.30
CA GLY A 146 -29.53 -7.17 -21.94
C GLY A 146 -29.55 -7.18 -23.48
N THR A 147 -28.83 -8.08 -24.16
CA THR A 147 -28.67 -8.01 -25.63
C THR A 147 -29.26 -9.20 -26.40
N VAL A 148 -29.93 -10.15 -25.74
CA VAL A 148 -30.52 -11.33 -26.43
C VAL A 148 -32.06 -11.34 -26.46
N THR A 149 -32.75 -10.37 -25.84
CA THR A 149 -34.24 -10.38 -25.80
C THR A 149 -34.91 -9.32 -26.69
N ALA A 150 -34.33 -9.02 -27.85
CA ALA A 150 -34.92 -8.14 -28.86
C ALA A 150 -35.03 -8.80 -30.24
N PHE A 151 -35.42 -10.07 -30.29
CA PHE A 151 -36.06 -10.70 -31.45
C PHE A 151 -37.08 -11.68 -30.89
N ILE A 152 -38.26 -11.76 -31.51
CA ILE A 152 -39.48 -12.45 -31.04
C ILE A 152 -40.37 -11.55 -30.16
N VAL A 153 -40.98 -10.53 -30.77
CA VAL A 153 -42.44 -10.40 -30.81
C VAL A 153 -42.82 -9.86 -32.19
N SER A 154 -43.71 -10.61 -32.82
CA SER A 154 -44.61 -10.41 -33.97
C SER A 154 -44.66 -9.06 -34.69
#